data_AF-A0A7S2KW26-F1
#
_entry.id   AF-A0A7S2KW26-F1
#
_cell.length_a   1.000
_cell.length_b   1.000
_cell.length_c   1.000
_cell.angle_alpha   90.00
_cell.angle_beta   90.00
_cell.angle_gamma   90.00
#
_symmetry.space_group_name_H-M   'P 1'
#
loop_
_entity.id
_entity.type
_entity.pdbx_description
1 polymer ?
#
loop_
_entity_poly.entity_id
_entity_poly.type
_entity_poly.pdbx_seq_one_letter_code
_entity_poly.pdbx_strand_id
1 'polypeptide(L)'
;GAIVGLILFLFFTLGGDQSAQTTQTQAAALSSAAPSSSLNPTMSPSYSPTSTMDVQRKALIDFYNLANGPAWIENNGWSNSADYADDSSVCNWYGVSCDYNNNHVTDLSLPANNITGDLAEIMGAIMRIESIQEVDLDSNDIQGNLT
;
A
#
# COMPACT_ATOMS: atom_id res chain seq x y z
N GLY A 1 -54.16 10.75 -24.89
CA GLY A 1 -53.84 10.56 -26.31
C GLY A 1 -52.93 11.68 -26.77
N ALA A 2 -51.71 11.34 -27.16
CA ALA A 2 -50.89 12.01 -28.17
C ALA A 2 -49.65 11.12 -28.40
N ILE A 3 -49.50 10.66 -29.63
CA ILE A 3 -48.45 9.81 -30.23
C ILE A 3 -47.42 10.81 -30.81
N VAL A 4 -46.10 10.63 -30.94
CA VAL A 4 -45.25 9.75 -31.78
C VAL A 4 -43.83 10.32 -31.63
N GLY A 5 -42.74 9.54 -31.78
CA GLY A 5 -41.47 10.12 -32.23
C GLY A 5 -40.17 9.35 -32.01
N LEU A 6 -40.05 8.12 -32.53
CA LEU A 6 -38.81 7.35 -32.61
C LEU A 6 -37.96 7.81 -33.81
N ILE A 7 -36.68 8.17 -33.64
CA ILE A 7 -35.71 8.22 -34.75
C ILE A 7 -34.33 7.72 -34.27
N LEU A 8 -33.93 6.58 -34.83
CA LEU A 8 -32.62 5.95 -34.78
C LEU A 8 -31.84 6.38 -36.03
N PHE A 9 -30.59 6.82 -35.92
CA PHE A 9 -29.70 6.98 -37.08
C PHE A 9 -28.34 6.33 -36.81
N LEU A 10 -28.13 5.19 -37.46
CA LEU A 10 -26.84 4.57 -37.73
C LEU A 10 -26.33 5.10 -39.07
N PHE A 11 -25.06 5.50 -39.15
CA PHE A 11 -24.36 5.64 -40.43
C PHE A 11 -23.01 4.90 -40.38
N PHE A 12 -22.98 3.76 -41.09
CA PHE A 12 -21.79 3.19 -41.76
C PHE A 12 -21.35 4.19 -42.87
N THR A 13 -20.09 4.26 -43.33
CA THR A 13 -19.35 3.32 -44.20
C THR A 13 -17.92 3.87 -44.44
N LEU A 14 -16.84 3.09 -44.33
CA LEU A 14 -16.07 2.33 -45.35
C LEU A 14 -14.97 3.08 -46.15
N GLY A 15 -13.86 2.35 -46.35
CA GLY A 15 -12.81 2.54 -47.37
C GLY A 15 -11.45 2.87 -46.72
N GLY A 16 -10.42 2.01 -46.68
CA GLY A 16 -9.90 1.07 -47.69
C GLY A 16 -8.91 1.83 -48.62
N ASP A 17 -7.73 1.37 -49.03
CA ASP A 17 -6.95 0.13 -48.89
C ASP A 17 -5.63 0.36 -49.71
N GLN A 18 -4.65 -0.57 -49.61
CA GLN A 18 -3.60 -0.92 -50.59
C GLN A 18 -2.34 -0.02 -50.63
N SER A 19 -1.10 -0.48 -50.85
CA SER A 19 -0.48 -1.75 -51.29
C SER A 19 1.05 -1.56 -51.12
N ALA A 20 1.81 -2.50 -50.53
CA ALA A 20 2.57 -3.59 -51.17
C ALA A 20 3.70 -3.18 -52.14
N GLN A 21 4.93 -3.69 -51.90
CA GLN A 21 6.03 -4.03 -52.85
C GLN A 21 7.41 -4.04 -52.11
N THR A 22 8.46 -4.83 -52.38
CA THR A 22 8.71 -6.14 -53.03
C THR A 22 10.12 -6.59 -52.58
N THR A 23 10.35 -7.90 -52.55
CA THR A 23 11.57 -8.72 -52.36
C THR A 23 12.88 -8.25 -53.05
N GLN A 24 14.06 -8.45 -52.41
CA GLN A 24 15.21 -9.27 -52.93
C GLN A 24 16.55 -9.17 -52.13
N THR A 25 16.93 -10.32 -51.52
CA THR A 25 18.21 -11.10 -51.60
C THR A 25 19.64 -10.53 -51.35
N GLN A 26 20.24 -11.03 -50.24
CA GLN A 26 21.61 -11.61 -50.04
C GLN A 26 22.91 -10.75 -50.06
N ALA A 27 23.66 -10.79 -48.94
CA ALA A 27 25.05 -11.32 -48.82
C ALA A 27 25.64 -11.04 -47.42
N ALA A 28 26.44 -11.98 -46.91
CA ALA A 28 27.05 -11.95 -45.58
C ALA A 28 28.27 -11.02 -45.48
N ALA A 29 28.42 -10.33 -44.34
CA ALA A 29 29.70 -9.84 -43.84
C ALA A 29 29.67 -9.76 -42.31
N LEU A 30 30.60 -10.48 -41.64
CA LEU A 30 30.85 -10.37 -40.21
C LEU A 30 31.45 -8.99 -39.90
N SER A 31 30.85 -8.25 -38.98
CA SER A 31 31.59 -7.34 -38.09
C SER A 31 30.73 -6.97 -36.88
N SER A 32 31.41 -6.93 -35.75
CA SER A 32 30.96 -6.72 -34.39
C SER A 32 30.13 -5.45 -34.16
N ALA A 33 28.93 -5.61 -33.60
CA ALA A 33 28.30 -4.62 -32.72
C ALA A 33 27.28 -5.35 -31.84
N ALA A 34 27.37 -5.11 -30.53
CA ALA A 34 26.63 -5.78 -29.48
C ALA A 34 25.11 -5.79 -29.75
N PRO A 35 24.38 -6.89 -29.48
CA PRO A 35 22.94 -6.79 -29.34
C PRO A 35 22.68 -5.91 -28.12
N SER A 36 22.00 -4.79 -28.35
CA SER A 36 21.46 -3.94 -27.29
C SER A 36 20.67 -4.83 -26.34
N SER A 37 21.25 -5.09 -25.16
CA SER A 37 20.54 -5.67 -24.03
C SER A 37 19.40 -4.70 -23.74
N SER A 38 18.20 -5.06 -24.21
CA SER A 38 16.96 -4.48 -23.75
C SER A 38 16.95 -4.66 -22.23
N LEU A 39 17.33 -3.61 -21.51
CA LEU A 39 17.03 -3.50 -20.10
C LEU A 39 15.51 -3.44 -20.02
N ASN A 40 14.91 -4.60 -19.78
CA ASN A 40 13.56 -4.68 -19.28
C ASN A 40 13.67 -4.42 -17.78
N PRO A 41 13.38 -3.21 -17.24
CA PRO A 41 13.09 -3.10 -15.83
C PRO A 41 11.71 -3.73 -15.64
N THR A 42 11.66 -5.06 -15.52
CA THR A 42 10.63 -5.67 -14.71
C THR A 42 10.83 -5.10 -13.31
N MET A 43 10.13 -4.00 -13.03
CA MET A 43 9.84 -3.50 -11.70
C MET A 43 9.10 -4.62 -10.97
N SER A 44 9.85 -5.58 -10.45
CA SER A 44 9.44 -6.25 -9.24
C SER A 44 9.67 -5.22 -8.14
N PRO A 45 8.62 -4.76 -7.42
CA PRO A 45 8.84 -3.95 -6.25
C PRO A 45 9.50 -4.88 -5.22
N SER A 46 10.83 -4.87 -5.17
CA SER A 46 11.56 -5.33 -3.98
C SER A 46 11.24 -4.31 -2.90
N TYR A 47 10.13 -4.51 -2.20
CA TYR A 47 9.80 -3.79 -0.97
C TYR A 47 10.78 -4.25 0.11
N SER A 48 12.04 -3.84 -0.03
CA SER A 48 12.91 -3.70 1.13
C SER A 48 12.40 -2.46 1.85
N PRO A 49 11.93 -2.54 3.10
CA PRO A 49 11.54 -1.36 3.87
C PRO A 49 12.79 -0.51 4.03
N THR A 50 12.96 0.47 3.15
CA THR A 50 14.18 1.27 3.07
C THR A 50 13.99 2.60 3.78
N SER A 51 12.73 2.98 4.05
CA SER A 51 12.41 4.16 4.85
C SER A 51 12.08 3.78 6.30
N THR A 52 12.43 4.66 7.24
CA THR A 52 12.05 4.52 8.66
C THR A 52 10.53 4.46 8.83
N MET A 53 9.76 5.12 7.95
CA MET A 53 8.30 5.08 7.99
C MET A 53 7.72 3.72 7.59
N ASP A 54 8.35 2.97 6.69
CA ASP A 54 7.90 1.61 6.35
C ASP A 54 8.01 0.68 7.56
N VAL A 55 9.10 0.78 8.32
CA VAL A 55 9.33 -0.01 9.55
C VAL A 55 8.27 0.32 10.60
N GLN A 56 7.98 1.61 10.80
CA GLN A 56 7.00 2.07 11.77
C GLN A 56 5.58 1.69 11.37
N ARG A 57 5.20 1.87 10.10
CA ARG A 57 3.91 1.40 9.57
C ARG A 57 3.74 -0.10 9.79
N LYS A 58 4.76 -0.89 9.45
CA LYS A 58 4.71 -2.34 9.67
C LYS A 58 4.57 -2.67 11.16
N ALA A 59 5.23 -1.92 12.05
CA ALA A 59 5.11 -2.12 13.50
C ALA A 59 3.68 -1.86 14.00
N LEU A 60 3.06 -0.78 13.54
CA LEU A 60 1.67 -0.47 13.87
C LEU A 60 0.68 -1.51 13.30
N ILE A 61 0.88 -2.00 12.07
CA ILE A 61 0.05 -3.07 11.48
C ILE A 61 0.20 -4.37 12.28
N ASP A 62 1.42 -4.74 12.65
CA ASP A 62 1.67 -5.94 13.46
C ASP A 62 1.01 -5.79 14.83
N PHE A 63 1.12 -4.61 15.47
CA PHE A 63 0.39 -4.28 16.69
C PHE A 63 -1.12 -4.46 16.52
N TYR A 64 -1.74 -3.87 15.49
CA TYR A 64 -3.17 -4.00 15.21
C TYR A 64 -3.62 -5.47 15.09
N ASN A 65 -2.84 -6.30 14.40
CA ASN A 65 -3.15 -7.71 14.22
C ASN A 65 -3.06 -8.51 15.53
N LEU A 66 -2.05 -8.22 16.37
CA LEU A 66 -1.84 -8.86 17.67
C LEU A 66 -2.86 -8.40 18.73
N ALA A 67 -3.36 -7.18 18.58
CA ALA A 67 -4.26 -6.51 19.49
C ALA A 67 -5.75 -6.71 19.17
N ASN A 68 -6.09 -7.69 18.32
CA ASN A 68 -7.46 -7.97 17.87
C ASN A 68 -8.15 -6.74 17.25
N GLY A 69 -7.40 -6.01 16.40
CA GLY A 69 -7.81 -4.78 15.72
C GLY A 69 -9.25 -4.67 15.20
N PRO A 70 -9.82 -5.72 14.56
CA PRO A 70 -11.19 -5.68 14.09
C PRO A 70 -12.25 -5.50 15.20
N ALA A 71 -11.91 -5.78 16.46
CA ALA A 71 -12.80 -5.67 17.62
C ALA A 71 -12.65 -4.35 18.38
N TRP A 72 -11.74 -3.46 17.96
CA TRP A 72 -11.55 -2.16 18.60
C TRP A 72 -12.79 -1.27 18.47
N ILE A 73 -12.99 -0.38 19.43
CA ILE A 73 -14.13 0.56 19.41
C ILE A 73 -13.92 1.61 18.32
N GLU A 74 -12.73 2.20 18.26
CA GLU A 74 -12.29 3.16 17.24
C GLU A 74 -11.05 2.60 16.53
N ASN A 75 -11.19 2.27 15.25
CA ASN A 75 -10.11 1.76 14.40
C ASN A 75 -10.02 2.49 13.05
N ASN A 76 -10.46 3.75 13.00
CA ASN A 76 -10.40 4.57 11.81
C ASN A 76 -8.95 4.70 11.30
N GLY A 77 -8.74 4.34 10.04
CA GLY A 77 -7.41 4.31 9.40
C GLY A 77 -6.64 3.00 9.59
N TRP A 78 -7.03 2.14 10.53
CA TRP A 78 -6.34 0.88 10.81
C TRP A 78 -6.85 -0.28 9.94
N SER A 79 -8.17 -0.42 9.78
CA SER A 79 -8.80 -1.60 9.14
C SER A 79 -8.54 -1.73 7.63
N ASN A 80 -8.20 -0.64 6.96
CA ASN A 80 -7.87 -0.54 5.54
C ASN A 80 -6.35 -0.47 5.27
N SER A 81 -5.52 -0.50 6.32
CA SER A 81 -4.06 -0.35 6.22
C SER A 81 -3.32 -1.64 5.80
N ALA A 82 -4.01 -2.79 5.78
CA ALA A 82 -3.44 -4.07 5.35
C ALA A 82 -3.01 -4.05 3.87
N ASP A 83 -3.55 -3.13 3.08
CA ASP A 83 -3.08 -2.83 1.74
C ASP A 83 -1.99 -1.76 1.82
N TYR A 84 -0.72 -2.18 1.78
CA TYR A 84 0.49 -1.34 1.67
C TYR A 84 0.48 -0.33 0.50
N ALA A 85 -0.59 -0.28 -0.28
CA ALA A 85 -0.74 0.50 -1.50
C ALA A 85 -1.42 1.86 -1.28
N ASP A 86 -2.01 2.13 -0.11
CA ASP A 86 -2.59 3.45 0.15
C ASP A 86 -1.51 4.41 0.67
N ASP A 87 -1.30 5.49 -0.09
CA ASP A 87 -0.33 6.57 0.17
C ASP A 87 -0.71 7.41 1.41
N SER A 88 -1.73 6.98 2.15
CA SER A 88 -2.16 7.61 3.39
C SER A 88 -1.12 7.37 4.49
N SER A 89 -0.60 8.46 5.05
CA SER A 89 0.36 8.40 6.18
C SER A 89 -0.30 7.81 7.43
N VAL A 90 0.45 7.00 8.17
CA VAL A 90 0.01 6.43 9.46
C VAL A 90 -0.27 7.51 10.51
N CYS A 91 0.26 8.72 10.31
CA CYS A 91 -0.03 9.88 11.16
C CYS A 91 -1.50 10.33 11.13
N ASN A 92 -2.29 9.80 10.18
CA ASN A 92 -3.74 10.05 10.11
C ASN A 92 -4.57 8.95 10.80
N TRP A 93 -3.92 7.89 11.33
CA TRP A 93 -4.64 6.82 12.01
C TRP A 93 -5.11 7.29 13.38
N TYR A 94 -6.28 6.81 13.79
CA TYR A 94 -6.81 7.13 15.10
C TYR A 94 -5.80 6.75 16.19
N GLY A 95 -5.49 7.69 17.09
CA GLY A 95 -4.56 7.47 18.19
C GLY A 95 -3.08 7.54 17.85
N VAL A 96 -2.70 7.80 16.60
CA VAL A 96 -1.29 7.93 16.19
C VAL A 96 -0.92 9.40 16.04
N SER A 97 0.15 9.83 16.72
CA SER A 97 0.78 11.13 16.49
C SER A 97 2.18 10.98 15.94
N CYS A 98 2.59 11.95 15.12
CA CYS A 98 3.90 11.98 14.51
C CYS A 98 4.64 13.28 14.83
N ASP A 99 5.95 13.26 14.56
CA ASP A 99 6.80 14.43 14.59
C ASP A 99 6.33 15.52 13.60
N TYR A 100 6.88 16.73 13.74
CA TYR A 100 6.51 17.88 12.91
C TYR A 100 6.61 17.61 11.40
N ASN A 101 7.49 16.70 10.99
CA ASN A 101 7.71 16.38 9.58
C ASN A 101 6.85 15.20 9.09
N ASN A 102 6.03 14.58 9.94
CA ASN A 102 5.25 13.37 9.67
C ASN A 102 6.08 12.16 9.22
N ASN A 103 7.35 12.09 9.65
CA ASN A 103 8.30 11.04 9.29
C ASN A 103 8.57 10.06 10.43
N HIS A 104 8.10 10.36 11.64
CA HIS A 104 8.30 9.53 12.80
C HIS A 104 7.06 9.55 13.67
N VAL A 105 6.55 8.38 14.02
CA VAL A 105 5.52 8.16 15.03
C VAL A 105 6.16 8.43 16.40
N THR A 106 5.56 9.35 17.14
CA THR A 106 6.04 9.76 18.46
C THR A 106 5.09 9.31 19.56
N ASP A 107 3.80 9.13 19.26
CA ASP A 107 2.81 8.81 20.30
C ASP A 107 1.78 7.82 19.77
N LEU A 108 1.39 6.87 20.62
CA LEU A 108 0.29 5.94 20.40
C LEU A 108 -0.66 6.00 21.59
N SER A 109 -1.83 6.60 21.42
CA SER A 109 -2.86 6.73 22.46
C SER A 109 -4.17 6.06 22.00
N LEU A 110 -4.48 4.93 22.60
CA LEU A 110 -5.68 4.12 22.35
C LEU A 110 -6.35 3.68 23.68
N PRO A 111 -6.63 4.61 24.61
CA PRO A 111 -7.22 4.26 25.89
C PRO A 111 -8.66 3.76 25.70
N ALA A 112 -9.08 2.81 26.54
CA ALA A 112 -10.42 2.26 26.58
C ALA A 112 -10.96 1.81 25.21
N ASN A 113 -10.12 1.19 24.37
CA ASN A 113 -10.43 0.89 22.97
C ASN A 113 -10.74 -0.59 22.70
N ASN A 114 -11.01 -1.37 23.74
CA ASN A 114 -11.25 -2.82 23.64
C ASN A 114 -10.10 -3.60 22.99
N ILE A 115 -8.86 -3.16 23.23
CA ILE A 115 -7.66 -3.89 22.83
C ILE A 115 -7.52 -5.14 23.70
N THR A 116 -7.31 -6.29 23.04
CA THR A 116 -7.07 -7.58 23.68
C THR A 116 -5.88 -8.27 23.02
N GLY A 117 -5.05 -8.97 23.79
CA GLY A 117 -3.92 -9.73 23.25
C GLY A 117 -2.85 -9.97 24.31
N ASP A 118 -1.72 -10.56 23.90
CA ASP A 118 -0.58 -10.79 24.78
C ASP A 118 0.31 -9.54 24.89
N LEU A 119 0.66 -9.17 26.12
CA LEU A 119 1.43 -7.99 26.45
C LEU A 119 2.84 -8.03 25.84
N ALA A 120 3.51 -9.20 25.85
CA ALA A 120 4.86 -9.30 25.32
C ALA A 120 4.86 -9.15 23.80
N GLU A 121 3.88 -9.75 23.11
CA GLU A 121 3.75 -9.61 21.66
C GLU A 121 3.40 -8.17 21.25
N ILE A 122 2.40 -7.56 21.88
CA ILE A 122 1.96 -6.18 21.61
C ILE A 122 3.10 -5.18 21.87
N MET A 123 3.78 -5.28 23.01
CA MET A 123 4.91 -4.40 23.31
C MET A 123 6.10 -4.68 22.37
N GLY A 124 6.35 -5.93 22.01
CA GLY A 124 7.38 -6.30 21.03
C GLY A 124 7.16 -5.66 19.66
N ALA A 125 5.91 -5.54 19.21
CA ALA A 125 5.57 -4.81 17.99
C ALA A 125 5.82 -3.30 18.14
N ILE A 126 5.32 -2.68 19.21
CA ILE A 126 5.44 -1.23 19.45
C ILE A 126 6.90 -0.79 19.62
N MET A 127 7.72 -1.56 20.33
CA MET A 127 9.14 -1.24 20.60
C MET A 127 10.02 -1.19 19.33
N ARG A 128 9.53 -1.63 18.17
CA ARG A 128 10.21 -1.44 16.88
C ARG A 128 10.11 -0.01 16.34
N ILE A 129 9.23 0.81 16.91
CA ILE A 129 9.10 2.23 16.59
C ILE A 129 10.12 2.97 17.45
N GLU A 130 11.33 3.18 16.92
CA GLU A 130 12.46 3.75 17.66
C GLU A 130 12.21 5.19 18.17
N SER A 131 11.30 5.91 17.52
CA SER A 131 10.95 7.30 17.83
C SER A 131 9.80 7.46 18.84
N ILE A 132 9.20 6.36 19.30
CA ILE A 132 8.06 6.41 20.23
C ILE A 132 8.46 7.05 21.56
N GLN A 133 7.65 7.98 22.03
CA GLN A 133 7.86 8.75 23.26
C GLN A 133 6.78 8.41 24.28
N GLU A 134 5.54 8.28 23.81
CA GLU A 134 4.39 7.98 24.66
C GLU A 134 3.56 6.82 24.09
N VAL A 135 3.17 5.92 24.99
CA VAL A 135 2.26 4.81 24.69
C VAL A 135 1.21 4.78 25.78
N ASP A 136 -0.01 5.10 25.42
CA ASP A 136 -1.18 5.06 26.28
C ASP A 136 -2.16 4.00 25.77
N LEU A 137 -2.22 2.89 26.48
CA LEU A 137 -3.16 1.79 26.24
C LEU A 137 -4.02 1.54 27.48
N ASP A 138 -4.25 2.56 28.31
CA ASP A 138 -4.99 2.41 29.56
C ASP A 138 -6.41 1.88 29.32
N SER A 139 -7.00 1.24 30.34
CA SER A 139 -8.38 0.76 30.30
C SER A 139 -8.70 -0.23 29.15
N ASN A 140 -7.70 -0.97 28.66
CA ASN A 140 -7.85 -2.09 27.74
C ASN A 140 -7.71 -3.45 28.48
N ASP A 141 -8.09 -4.55 27.82
CA ASP A 141 -8.00 -5.91 28.37
C ASP A 141 -6.78 -6.66 27.79
N ILE A 142 -5.60 -6.07 27.98
CA ILE A 142 -4.32 -6.65 27.60
C ILE A 142 -3.89 -7.66 28.67
N GLN A 143 -3.57 -8.88 28.25
CA GLN A 143 -3.26 -10.01 29.12
C GLN A 143 -1.79 -10.41 28.98
N GLY A 144 -1.30 -11.32 29.82
CA GLY A 144 0.08 -11.81 29.74
C GLY A 144 1.08 -11.02 30.57
N ASN A 145 2.38 -11.27 30.36
CA ASN A 145 3.47 -10.65 31.11
C ASN A 145 4.69 -10.43 30.22
N LEU A 146 5.54 -9.46 30.56
CA LEU A 146 6.84 -9.25 29.93
C LEU A 146 7.81 -10.33 30.45
N THR A 147 8.21 -11.26 29.59
CA THR A 147 9.17 -12.33 29.91
C THR A 147 10.56 -12.06 29.36
#